data_AF-A0A382HAP7-F1
#
_entry.id   AF-A0A382HAP7-F1
#
_cell.length_a   1.000
_cell.length_b   1.000
_cell.length_c   1.000
_cell.angle_alpha   90.00
_cell.angle_beta   90.00
_cell.angle_gamma   90.00
#
_symmetry.space_group_name_H-M   'P 1'
#
loop_
_entity.id
_entity.type
_entity.pdbx_description
1 polymer ?
#
loop_
_entity_poly.entity_id
_entity_poly.type
_entity_poly.pdbx_seq_one_letter_code
_entity_poly.pdbx_strand_id
1 'polypeptide(L)'
;MKKNRLGNSHIEVSEICLGTMTWGQQNSEADAHSQLDLALEMGVNFIDTAEMYPVPPKLETYSLTEQYIGSWLKKKRDRSSIIIATKVAGRTSSVPSGPPGLSWVRNGPRLNKEQIFKALESSLKRLQTNYID
;
A
#
# COMPACT_ATOMS: atom_id res chain seq x y z
N MET A 1 3.52 -21.19 7.43
CA MET A 1 3.56 -19.84 8.04
C MET A 1 2.72 -19.82 9.30
N LYS A 2 3.22 -19.25 10.41
CA LYS A 2 2.41 -18.98 11.61
C LYS A 2 1.53 -17.75 11.38
N LYS A 3 0.27 -17.81 11.81
CA LYS A 3 -0.67 -16.67 11.80
C LYS A 3 -0.98 -16.23 13.23
N ASN A 4 -1.24 -14.94 13.39
CA ASN A 4 -1.59 -14.30 14.65
C ASN A 4 -2.85 -13.46 14.45
N ARG A 5 -3.69 -13.40 15.48
CA ARG A 5 -4.86 -12.52 15.49
C ARG A 5 -4.44 -11.06 15.61
N LEU A 6 -4.97 -10.18 14.76
CA LEU A 6 -4.65 -8.76 14.78
C LEU A 6 -5.43 -8.05 15.90
N GLY A 7 -4.78 -7.88 17.06
CA GLY A 7 -5.37 -7.26 18.24
C GLY A 7 -6.64 -7.98 18.70
N ASN A 8 -7.73 -7.21 18.85
CA ASN A 8 -9.05 -7.72 19.26
C ASN A 8 -9.97 -8.03 18.09
N SER A 9 -9.49 -7.95 16.84
CA SER A 9 -10.29 -8.27 15.65
C SER A 9 -10.38 -9.77 15.40
N HIS A 10 -11.15 -10.16 14.39
CA HIS A 10 -11.19 -11.53 13.85
C HIS A 10 -10.19 -11.74 12.70
N ILE A 11 -9.37 -10.75 12.37
CA ILE A 11 -8.42 -10.82 11.26
C ILE A 11 -7.19 -11.63 11.70
N GLU A 12 -6.80 -12.61 10.88
CA GLU A 12 -5.58 -13.39 11.07
C GLU A 12 -4.50 -12.99 10.06
N VAL A 13 -3.39 -12.45 10.55
CA VAL A 13 -2.24 -12.03 9.74
C VAL A 13 -1.06 -12.99 9.94
N SER A 14 -0.28 -13.21 8.89
CA SER A 14 1.00 -13.90 8.99
C SER A 14 1.94 -13.20 9.96
N GLU A 15 2.77 -13.97 10.66
CA GLU A 15 3.78 -13.44 11.60
C GLU A 15 4.77 -12.47 10.93
N ILE A 16 4.95 -12.59 9.61
CA ILE A 16 5.72 -11.68 8.77
C ILE A 16 4.76 -10.89 7.88
N CYS A 17 4.99 -9.58 7.76
CA CYS A 17 4.30 -8.69 6.82
C CYS A 17 5.22 -8.33 5.65
N LEU A 18 4.70 -8.35 4.43
CA LEU A 18 5.41 -7.92 3.23
C LEU A 18 5.28 -6.39 3.06
N GLY A 19 6.37 -5.67 3.33
CA GLY A 19 6.48 -4.24 3.02
C GLY A 19 6.83 -3.99 1.55
N THR A 20 6.26 -2.93 0.95
CA THR A 20 6.23 -2.76 -0.52
C THR A 20 6.78 -1.42 -1.03
N MET A 21 7.37 -0.60 -0.17
CA MET A 21 7.67 0.81 -0.46
C MET A 21 8.67 1.07 -1.61
N THR A 22 9.37 0.07 -2.12
CA THR A 22 10.38 0.22 -3.19
C THR A 22 9.82 -0.01 -4.60
N TRP A 23 8.58 -0.50 -4.71
CA TRP A 23 7.97 -0.93 -5.97
C TRP A 23 7.45 0.25 -6.79
N GLY A 24 8.04 0.45 -7.98
CA GLY A 24 7.84 1.63 -8.82
C GLY A 24 8.99 2.63 -8.75
N GLN A 25 10.04 2.34 -7.97
CA GLN A 25 11.26 3.15 -7.88
C GLN A 25 12.53 2.31 -8.03
N GLN A 26 12.77 1.36 -7.11
CA GLN A 26 13.92 0.45 -7.21
C GLN A 26 13.54 -0.89 -7.84
N ASN A 27 12.27 -1.26 -7.76
CA ASN A 27 11.73 -2.49 -8.31
C ASN A 27 10.71 -2.19 -9.40
N SER A 28 10.78 -2.95 -10.49
CA SER A 28 9.77 -2.94 -11.55
C SER A 28 8.46 -3.59 -11.08
N GLU A 29 7.41 -3.48 -11.89
CA GLU A 29 6.16 -4.20 -11.63
C GLU A 29 6.36 -5.72 -11.65
N ALA A 30 7.21 -6.23 -12.54
CA ALA A 30 7.53 -7.66 -12.62
C ALA A 30 8.25 -8.15 -11.34
N ASP A 31 9.16 -7.34 -10.79
CA ASP A 31 9.82 -7.65 -9.53
C ASP A 31 8.82 -7.66 -8.37
N ALA A 32 7.89 -6.68 -8.34
CA ALA A 32 6.83 -6.63 -7.35
C ALA A 32 5.93 -7.87 -7.41
N HIS A 33 5.50 -8.28 -8.61
CA HIS A 33 4.65 -9.47 -8.80
C HIS A 33 5.39 -10.74 -8.37
N SER A 34 6.68 -10.85 -8.70
CA SER A 34 7.51 -11.99 -8.30
C SER A 34 7.67 -12.09 -6.78
N GLN A 35 7.88 -10.95 -6.10
CA GLN A 35 7.96 -10.89 -4.63
C GLN A 35 6.61 -11.24 -3.97
N LEU A 36 5.50 -10.75 -4.53
CA LEU A 36 4.14 -11.08 -4.07
C LEU A 36 3.84 -12.57 -4.20
N ASP A 37 4.17 -13.16 -5.35
CA ASP A 37 3.97 -14.58 -5.62
C ASP A 37 4.77 -15.45 -4.64
N LEU A 38 6.06 -15.14 -4.46
CA LEU A 38 6.92 -15.85 -3.51
C LEU A 38 6.42 -15.71 -2.07
N ALA A 39 6.03 -14.51 -1.65
CA ALA A 39 5.52 -14.29 -0.29
C ALA A 39 4.26 -15.13 -0.03
N LEU A 40 3.33 -15.16 -0.99
CA LEU A 40 2.11 -15.96 -0.90
C LEU A 40 2.41 -17.46 -0.87
N GLU A 41 3.35 -17.93 -1.69
CA GLU A 41 3.82 -19.33 -1.68
C GLU A 41 4.39 -19.73 -0.31
N MET A 42 5.12 -18.82 0.34
CA MET A 42 5.64 -19.03 1.70
C MET A 42 4.57 -18.86 2.80
N GLY A 43 3.33 -18.55 2.43
CA GLY A 43 2.18 -18.41 3.31
C GLY A 43 2.03 -17.04 3.98
N VAL A 44 2.75 -16.02 3.52
CA VAL A 44 2.49 -14.62 3.93
C VAL A 44 1.15 -14.19 3.34
N ASN A 45 0.28 -13.64 4.18
CA ASN A 45 -0.99 -13.06 3.72
C ASN A 45 -1.13 -11.57 4.01
N PHE A 46 -0.21 -10.97 4.78
CA PHE A 46 -0.28 -9.57 5.18
C PHE A 46 0.65 -8.71 4.33
N ILE A 47 0.07 -7.78 3.56
CA ILE A 47 0.77 -6.87 2.65
C ILE A 47 0.54 -5.43 3.09
N ASP A 48 1.63 -4.70 3.29
CA ASP A 48 1.63 -3.30 3.69
C ASP A 48 1.95 -2.39 2.51
N THR A 49 1.13 -1.38 2.28
CA THR A 49 1.35 -0.33 1.28
C THR A 49 0.92 1.05 1.79
N ALA A 50 1.02 2.07 0.95
CA ALA A 50 0.54 3.42 1.25
C ALA A 50 0.28 4.17 -0.05
N GLU A 51 -0.64 5.14 -0.02
CA GLU A 51 -0.93 5.95 -1.21
C GLU A 51 0.30 6.70 -1.75
N MET A 52 1.27 7.01 -0.86
CA MET A 52 2.46 7.78 -1.19
C MET A 52 3.62 6.94 -1.73
N TYR A 53 3.54 5.61 -1.63
CA TYR A 53 4.61 4.75 -2.11
C TYR A 53 4.70 4.78 -3.64
N PRO A 54 5.92 4.71 -4.20
CA PRO A 54 7.18 4.28 -3.58
C PRO A 54 8.01 5.39 -2.92
N VAL A 55 9.12 5.00 -2.26
CA VAL A 55 10.11 5.90 -1.65
C VAL A 55 11.44 5.92 -2.44
N PRO A 56 12.16 7.06 -2.48
CA PRO A 56 11.73 8.38 -2.03
C PRO A 56 10.52 8.90 -2.83
N PRO A 57 9.56 9.60 -2.18
CA PRO A 57 8.33 10.02 -2.83
C PRO A 57 8.59 11.16 -3.82
N LYS A 58 8.05 11.03 -5.03
CA LYS A 58 8.08 12.06 -6.09
C LYS A 58 6.79 12.03 -6.90
N LEU A 59 6.49 13.13 -7.60
CA LEU A 59 5.23 13.26 -8.34
C LEU A 59 5.09 12.19 -9.42
N GLU A 60 6.18 11.87 -10.12
CA GLU A 60 6.18 11.00 -11.30
C GLU A 60 5.87 9.54 -10.96
N THR A 61 6.21 9.08 -9.76
CA THR A 61 5.99 7.70 -9.32
C THR A 61 4.95 7.57 -8.22
N TYR A 62 4.33 8.69 -7.79
CA TYR A 62 3.33 8.70 -6.74
C TYR A 62 2.25 7.63 -7.01
N SER A 63 2.03 6.77 -6.02
CA SER A 63 1.03 5.70 -6.01
C SER A 63 1.30 4.48 -6.91
N LEU A 64 2.47 4.37 -7.56
CA LEU A 64 2.77 3.21 -8.42
C LEU A 64 2.74 1.89 -7.65
N THR A 65 3.15 1.89 -6.38
CA THR A 65 3.15 0.67 -5.56
C THR A 65 1.74 0.07 -5.44
N GLU A 66 0.72 0.89 -5.17
CA GLU A 66 -0.68 0.41 -5.11
C GLU A 66 -1.19 -0.06 -6.48
N GLN A 67 -0.75 0.57 -7.57
CA GLN A 67 -1.11 0.16 -8.93
C GLN A 67 -0.52 -1.21 -9.28
N TYR A 68 0.74 -1.47 -8.91
CA TYR A 68 1.40 -2.76 -9.13
C TYR A 68 0.76 -3.87 -8.30
N ILE A 69 0.38 -3.59 -7.05
CA ILE A 69 -0.40 -4.52 -6.23
C ILE A 69 -1.77 -4.77 -6.86
N GLY A 70 -2.46 -3.72 -7.32
CA GLY A 70 -3.78 -3.85 -7.91
C GLY A 70 -3.81 -4.69 -9.19
N SER A 71 -2.84 -4.49 -10.08
CA SER A 71 -2.72 -5.30 -11.31
C SER A 71 -2.41 -6.77 -11.01
N TRP A 72 -1.70 -7.06 -9.92
CA TRP A 72 -1.47 -8.41 -9.42
C TRP A 72 -2.75 -9.00 -8.80
N LEU A 73 -3.44 -8.26 -7.93
CA LEU A 73 -4.70 -8.68 -7.29
C LEU A 73 -5.77 -9.03 -8.32
N LYS A 74 -5.89 -8.24 -9.40
CA LYS A 74 -6.84 -8.50 -10.49
C LYS A 74 -6.66 -9.89 -11.13
N LYS A 75 -5.46 -10.47 -11.07
CA LYS A 75 -5.17 -11.82 -11.60
C LYS A 75 -5.47 -12.93 -10.59
N LYS A 76 -5.68 -12.62 -9.31
CA LYS A 76 -5.92 -13.60 -8.24
C LYS A 76 -7.39 -13.92 -8.09
N ARG A 77 -7.70 -15.20 -7.86
CA ARG A 77 -9.09 -15.68 -7.67
C ARG A 77 -9.58 -15.52 -6.23
N ASP A 78 -8.67 -15.46 -5.26
CA ASP A 78 -9.00 -15.42 -3.84
C ASP A 78 -8.40 -14.16 -3.17
N ARG A 79 -9.06 -13.02 -3.37
CA ARG A 79 -8.72 -11.75 -2.70
C ARG A 79 -8.97 -11.82 -1.19
N SER A 80 -9.91 -12.64 -0.74
CA SER A 80 -10.33 -12.77 0.67
C SER A 80 -9.28 -13.40 1.58
N SER A 81 -8.36 -14.22 1.05
CA SER A 81 -7.27 -14.79 1.85
C SER A 81 -6.08 -13.84 2.04
N ILE A 82 -6.09 -12.68 1.39
CA ILE A 82 -5.02 -11.67 1.41
C ILE A 82 -5.49 -10.49 2.26
N ILE A 83 -4.63 -9.99 3.14
CA ILE A 83 -4.86 -8.84 4.02
C ILE A 83 -4.06 -7.66 3.47
N ILE A 84 -4.75 -6.61 3.04
CA ILE A 84 -4.14 -5.39 2.47
C ILE A 84 -4.33 -4.21 3.42
N ALA A 85 -3.23 -3.71 3.97
CA ALA A 85 -3.21 -2.44 4.70
C ALA A 85 -2.64 -1.33 3.80
N THR A 86 -3.37 -0.22 3.68
CA THR A 86 -2.87 1.03 3.07
C THR A 86 -2.96 2.19 4.06
N LYS A 87 -2.38 3.33 3.69
CA LYS A 87 -2.23 4.50 4.56
C LYS A 87 -2.55 5.77 3.79
N VAL A 88 -3.14 6.73 4.50
CA VAL A 88 -3.37 8.10 4.02
C VAL A 88 -2.19 8.98 4.43
N ALA A 89 -1.64 9.75 3.50
CA ALA A 89 -0.59 10.71 3.76
C ALA A 89 -1.08 11.79 4.76
N GLY A 90 -0.32 11.97 5.84
CA GLY A 90 -0.53 13.02 6.83
C GLY A 90 0.11 14.35 6.42
N ARG A 91 -0.02 15.37 7.28
CA ARG A 91 0.64 16.66 7.08
C ARG A 91 2.15 16.44 6.95
N THR A 92 2.74 16.95 5.88
CA THR A 92 4.19 17.03 5.73
C THR A 92 4.61 18.49 5.84
N SER A 93 5.54 18.78 6.75
CA SER A 93 6.27 20.04 6.77
C SER A 93 7.50 19.89 5.88
N SER A 94 7.71 20.84 4.97
CA SER A 94 9.00 21.00 4.30
C SER A 94 10.04 21.46 5.34
N VAL A 95 10.59 20.53 6.11
CA VAL A 95 11.79 20.77 6.93
C VAL A 95 13.01 20.25 6.16
N PRO A 96 14.18 20.90 6.26
CA PRO A 96 15.37 20.54 5.46
C PRO A 96 15.81 19.08 5.58
N SER A 97 15.48 18.43 6.70
CA SER A 97 15.79 17.02 7.01
C SER A 97 14.56 16.10 6.96
N GLY A 98 13.41 16.59 6.50
CA GLY A 98 12.15 15.85 6.43
C GLY A 98 11.87 15.29 5.04
N PRO A 99 10.89 14.38 4.89
CA PRO A 99 10.46 13.93 3.58
C PRO A 99 10.09 15.14 2.69
N PRO A 100 10.30 15.06 1.36
CA PRO A 100 9.90 16.11 0.43
C PRO A 100 8.48 16.56 0.75
N GLY A 101 8.26 17.86 0.92
CA GLY A 101 6.94 18.37 1.28
C GLY A 101 5.93 17.97 0.22
N LEU A 102 4.97 17.09 0.53
CA LEU A 102 4.07 16.43 -0.43
C LEU A 102 2.97 17.38 -0.96
N SER A 103 3.31 18.60 -1.34
CA SER A 103 2.34 19.61 -1.79
C SER A 103 1.53 19.16 -3.00
N TRP A 104 2.07 18.25 -3.82
CA TRP A 104 1.38 17.63 -4.95
C TRP A 104 0.32 16.58 -4.55
N VAL A 105 0.36 16.07 -3.32
CA VAL A 105 -0.67 15.15 -2.82
C VAL A 105 -1.84 15.96 -2.30
N ARG A 106 -2.92 16.03 -3.09
CA ARG A 106 -4.16 16.78 -2.75
C ARG A 106 -3.90 18.23 -2.30
N ASN A 107 -2.99 18.93 -2.97
CA ASN A 107 -2.60 20.31 -2.66
C ASN A 107 -2.05 20.49 -1.22
N GLY A 108 -1.36 19.48 -0.71
CA GLY A 108 -0.85 19.41 0.65
C GLY A 108 -1.74 18.50 1.51
N PRO A 109 -1.26 17.30 1.86
CA PRO A 109 -2.08 16.32 2.56
C PRO A 109 -2.49 16.81 3.95
N ARG A 110 -3.75 16.54 4.31
CA ARG A 110 -4.39 16.83 5.59
C ARG A 110 -5.23 15.63 6.00
N LEU A 111 -5.30 15.35 7.30
CA LEU A 111 -6.17 14.30 7.86
C LEU A 111 -7.54 14.87 8.24
N ASN A 112 -8.22 15.51 7.28
CA ASN A 112 -9.63 15.89 7.43
C ASN A 112 -10.51 14.85 6.72
N LYS A 113 -11.82 14.87 7.03
CA LYS A 113 -12.78 13.90 6.48
C LYS A 113 -12.70 13.80 4.97
N GLU A 114 -12.82 14.93 4.27
CA GLU A 114 -12.82 14.99 2.81
C GLU A 114 -11.58 14.33 2.18
N GLN A 115 -10.38 14.67 2.67
CA GLN A 115 -9.15 14.11 2.12
C GLN A 115 -8.96 12.63 2.46
N ILE A 116 -9.39 12.18 3.64
CA ILE A 116 -9.32 10.77 4.02
C ILE A 116 -10.20 9.93 3.08
N PHE A 117 -11.45 10.35 2.85
CA PHE A 117 -12.35 9.65 1.93
C PHE A 117 -11.81 9.66 0.50
N LYS A 118 -11.30 10.81 0.02
CA LYS A 118 -10.69 10.90 -1.32
C LYS A 118 -9.46 10.01 -1.47
N ALA A 119 -8.62 9.92 -0.45
CA ALA A 119 -7.44 9.05 -0.43
C ALA A 119 -7.87 7.57 -0.46
N LEU A 120 -8.83 7.18 0.37
CA LEU A 120 -9.40 5.83 0.41
C LEU A 120 -9.94 5.40 -0.95
N GLU A 121 -10.83 6.19 -1.55
CA GLU A 121 -11.43 5.90 -2.86
C GLU A 121 -10.35 5.76 -3.95
N SER A 122 -9.34 6.63 -3.92
CA SER A 122 -8.22 6.57 -4.86
C SER A 122 -7.38 5.32 -4.67
N SER A 123 -7.09 4.93 -3.43
CA SER A 123 -6.36 3.70 -3.10
C SER A 123 -7.14 2.46 -3.54
N LEU A 124 -8.44 2.37 -3.25
CA LEU A 124 -9.30 1.25 -3.69
C LEU A 124 -9.30 1.10 -5.21
N LYS A 125 -9.38 2.23 -5.94
CA LYS A 125 -9.31 2.23 -7.40
C LYS A 125 -7.97 1.70 -7.92
N ARG A 126 -6.84 2.12 -7.33
CA ARG A 126 -5.49 1.67 -7.74
C ARG A 126 -5.25 0.21 -7.39
N LEU A 127 -5.66 -0.21 -6.20
CA LEU A 127 -5.59 -1.59 -5.71
C LEU A 127 -6.59 -2.54 -6.39
N GLN A 128 -7.50 -2.00 -7.22
CA GLN A 128 -8.52 -2.76 -7.95
C GLN A 128 -9.36 -3.67 -7.03
N THR A 129 -9.70 -3.17 -5.85
CA THR A 129 -10.48 -3.86 -4.80
C THR A 129 -11.56 -2.92 -4.28
N ASN A 130 -12.64 -3.46 -3.73
CA ASN A 130 -13.73 -2.69 -3.12
C ASN A 130 -13.58 -2.51 -1.59
N TYR A 131 -12.56 -3.13 -0.98
CA TYR A 131 -12.24 -2.97 0.43
C TYR A 131 -10.73 -3.07 0.70
N ILE A 132 -10.33 -2.49 1.83
CA ILE A 132 -9.06 -2.70 2.54
C ILE A 132 -9.37 -3.33 3.89
N ASP A 133 -8.40 -4.07 4.43
CA ASP A 133 -8.52 -4.83 5.68
C ASP A 133 -8.06 -3.99 6.89
#